data_AF-A0A8T3VIM3-F1
#
_entry.id   AF-A0A8T3VIM3-F1
#
_cell.length_a   1.000
_cell.length_b   1.000
_cell.length_c   1.000
_cell.angle_alpha   90.00
_cell.angle_beta   90.00
_cell.angle_gamma   90.00
#
_symmetry.space_group_name_H-M   'P 1'
#
loop_
_entity.id
_entity.type
_entity.pdbx_description
1 polymer ?
#
loop_
_entity_poly.entity_id
_entity_poly.type
_entity_poly.pdbx_seq_one_letter_code
_entity_poly.pdbx_strand_id
1 'polypeptide(L)'
;MLVLKKVKKQWRLYPIGSPKGALNHKREPEFVGNIKFSQEGDSLSIARFVADYNFKDNSTLNEKLVPPGEVTKLLRSQAVFLATPDEKVEKFLKSLNIKVRKTRVCDYCAYEGNITIVNSSYSYKYHNQLICKDCAHDTIKHELKLQGFDKKIFRNLKKTLEKTDDLEKTLSVLDPHFDPLKNRKLTLFDKTRKSKHIIPPVDMKRLKIPREFK
;
A
#
# COMPACT_ATOMS: atom_id res chain seq x y z
N MET A 1 0.71 -21.16 -2.44
CA MET A 1 1.46 -20.07 -3.11
C MET A 1 2.32 -19.40 -2.07
N LEU A 2 3.59 -19.17 -2.40
CA LEU A 2 4.55 -18.55 -1.48
C LEU A 2 4.97 -17.19 -2.01
N VAL A 3 4.96 -16.15 -1.18
CA VAL A 3 5.51 -14.84 -1.52
C VAL A 3 6.78 -14.60 -0.74
N LEU A 4 7.85 -14.25 -1.44
CA LEU A 4 9.13 -13.83 -0.88
C LEU A 4 9.28 -12.32 -1.01
N LYS A 5 9.50 -11.64 0.12
CA LYS A 5 9.72 -10.21 0.18
C LYS A 5 10.93 -9.89 1.02
N LYS A 6 11.79 -8.99 0.55
CA LYS A 6 12.92 -8.49 1.33
C LYS A 6 12.43 -7.38 2.26
N VAL A 7 12.61 -7.56 3.57
CA VAL A 7 12.32 -6.54 4.58
C VAL A 7 13.62 -6.23 5.30
N LYS A 8 14.15 -5.02 5.09
CA LYS A 8 15.49 -4.60 5.55
C LYS A 8 16.58 -5.57 5.05
N LYS A 9 17.22 -6.33 5.94
CA LYS A 9 18.31 -7.28 5.64
C LYS A 9 17.85 -8.75 5.60
N GLN A 10 16.57 -9.03 5.85
CA GLN A 10 16.04 -10.39 5.94
C GLN A 10 14.98 -10.64 4.86
N TRP A 11 14.87 -11.88 4.42
CA TRP A 11 13.84 -12.30 3.48
C TRP A 11 12.69 -12.91 4.23
N ARG A 12 11.49 -12.38 4.03
CA ARG A 12 10.26 -12.91 4.62
C ARG A 12 9.50 -13.75 3.60
N LEU A 13 9.05 -14.91 4.05
CA LEU A 13 8.26 -15.88 3.32
C LEU A 13 6.83 -15.86 3.87
N TYR A 14 5.87 -15.72 2.97
CA TYR A 14 4.44 -15.67 3.27
C TYR A 14 3.71 -16.77 2.49
N PRO A 15 3.25 -17.86 3.13
CA PRO A 15 2.36 -18.86 2.54
C PRO A 15 0.92 -18.35 2.52
N ILE A 16 0.34 -18.22 1.33
CA ILE A 16 -0.96 -17.52 1.10
C ILE A 16 -2.02 -18.42 0.44
N GLY A 17 -1.78 -19.74 0.41
CA GLY A 17 -2.70 -20.71 -0.18
C GLY A 17 -2.89 -20.56 -1.70
N SER A 18 -4.12 -20.65 -2.19
CA SER A 18 -4.46 -20.66 -3.62
C SER A 18 -4.31 -19.26 -4.28
N PRO A 19 -3.80 -19.16 -5.51
CA PRO A 19 -3.69 -17.87 -6.22
C PRO A 19 -5.04 -17.27 -6.66
N LYS A 20 -6.13 -18.05 -6.69
CA LYS A 20 -7.45 -17.57 -7.10
C LYS A 20 -7.97 -16.54 -6.08
N GLY A 21 -8.27 -15.31 -6.54
CA GLY A 21 -8.76 -14.22 -5.70
C GLY A 21 -7.71 -13.57 -4.78
N ALA A 22 -6.41 -13.76 -5.06
CA ALA A 22 -5.34 -13.16 -4.26
C ALA A 22 -5.00 -11.71 -4.67
N LEU A 23 -5.54 -11.26 -5.81
CA LEU A 23 -5.29 -9.92 -6.34
C LEU A 23 -6.14 -8.90 -5.59
N ASN A 24 -5.52 -7.82 -5.13
CA ASN A 24 -6.13 -6.66 -4.46
C ASN A 24 -6.88 -6.97 -3.15
N HIS A 25 -6.78 -8.18 -2.61
CA HIS A 25 -7.38 -8.57 -1.34
C HIS A 25 -6.33 -8.87 -0.28
N LYS A 26 -6.57 -8.37 0.94
CA LYS A 26 -5.74 -8.67 2.11
C LYS A 26 -5.88 -10.14 2.48
N ARG A 27 -4.76 -10.83 2.67
CA ARG A 27 -4.72 -12.21 3.14
C ARG A 27 -3.80 -12.37 4.33
N GLU A 28 -4.24 -13.23 5.23
CA GLU A 28 -3.46 -13.64 6.38
C GLU A 28 -2.70 -14.93 6.01
N PRO A 29 -1.37 -14.94 6.14
CA PRO A 29 -0.59 -16.14 5.92
C PRO A 29 -0.76 -17.12 7.09
N GLU A 30 -0.50 -18.41 6.83
CA GLU A 30 -0.50 -19.45 7.89
C GLU A 30 0.62 -19.21 8.93
N PHE A 31 1.76 -18.68 8.48
CA PHE A 31 2.89 -18.29 9.32
C PHE A 31 3.74 -17.26 8.57
N VAL A 32 4.61 -16.53 9.27
CA VAL A 32 5.61 -15.66 8.63
C VAL A 32 6.99 -16.27 8.82
N GLY A 33 7.63 -16.63 7.70
CA GLY A 33 8.95 -17.27 7.72
C GLY A 33 10.09 -16.29 7.47
N ASN A 34 11.02 -16.13 8.40
CA ASN A 34 12.22 -15.31 8.23
C ASN A 34 13.38 -16.17 7.71
N ILE A 35 13.79 -15.95 6.46
CA ILE A 35 14.93 -16.57 5.80
C ILE A 35 16.15 -15.64 5.91
N LYS A 36 17.24 -16.17 6.46
CA LYS A 36 18.58 -15.57 6.40
C LYS A 36 19.40 -16.35 5.38
N PHE A 37 19.78 -15.67 4.31
CA PHE A 37 20.74 -16.22 3.36
C PHE A 37 22.18 -15.95 3.83
N SER A 38 23.06 -16.93 3.68
CA SER A 38 24.51 -16.75 3.71
C SER A 38 25.03 -16.69 2.28
N GLN A 39 26.10 -15.93 2.08
CA GLN A 39 26.78 -15.86 0.79
C GLN A 39 28.15 -16.53 0.96
N GLU A 40 28.35 -17.65 0.29
CA GLU A 40 29.65 -18.33 0.18
C GLU A 40 30.15 -18.13 -1.26
N GLY A 41 31.03 -17.15 -1.43
CA GLY A 41 31.54 -16.74 -2.75
C GLY A 41 30.42 -16.21 -3.66
N ASP A 42 30.24 -16.86 -4.81
CA ASP A 42 29.18 -16.54 -5.79
C ASP A 42 27.89 -17.36 -5.57
N SER A 43 27.90 -18.28 -4.60
CA SER A 43 26.76 -19.13 -4.26
C SER A 43 25.99 -18.60 -3.05
N LEU A 44 24.66 -18.64 -3.13
CA LEU A 44 23.77 -18.28 -2.04
C LEU A 44 23.29 -19.56 -1.36
N SER A 45 23.21 -19.59 -0.03
CA SER A 45 22.65 -20.71 0.74
C SER A 45 21.72 -20.22 1.84
N ILE A 46 20.78 -21.04 2.28
CA ILE A 46 19.90 -20.73 3.40
C ILE A 46 20.63 -21.09 4.69
N ALA A 47 21.04 -20.08 5.47
CA ALA A 47 21.75 -20.27 6.73
C ALA A 47 20.81 -20.54 7.90
N ARG A 48 19.66 -19.85 7.94
CA ARG A 48 18.68 -19.99 9.02
C ARG A 48 17.29 -19.67 8.51
N PHE A 49 16.31 -20.43 8.98
CA PHE A 49 14.91 -20.16 8.76
C PHE A 49 14.13 -20.29 10.07
N VAL A 50 13.32 -19.26 10.35
CA VAL A 50 12.47 -19.19 11.55
C VAL A 50 11.04 -18.98 11.08
N ALA A 51 10.14 -19.92 11.39
CA ALA A 51 8.72 -19.79 11.11
C ALA A 51 7.99 -19.30 12.36
N ASP A 52 7.36 -18.13 12.27
CA ASP A 52 6.54 -17.56 13.32
C ASP A 52 5.06 -17.78 13.00
N TYR A 53 4.39 -18.61 13.80
CA TYR A 53 2.96 -18.93 13.66
C TYR A 53 2.05 -17.93 14.36
N ASN A 54 2.59 -17.02 15.19
CA ASN A 54 1.80 -16.06 15.95
C ASN A 54 2.37 -14.64 15.85
N PHE A 55 2.64 -14.23 14.61
CA PHE A 55 3.23 -12.94 14.24
C PHE A 55 2.43 -11.69 14.69
N LYS A 56 1.19 -11.88 15.17
CA LYS A 56 0.34 -10.80 15.69
C LYS A 56 0.62 -10.47 17.16
N ASP A 57 1.06 -11.44 17.96
CA ASP A 57 1.15 -11.30 19.42
C ASP A 57 2.51 -10.79 19.91
N ASN A 58 3.44 -10.43 19.01
CA ASN A 58 4.82 -10.01 19.32
C ASN A 58 5.57 -10.96 20.28
N SER A 59 5.08 -12.18 20.46
CA SER A 59 5.59 -13.16 21.40
C SER A 59 6.46 -14.16 20.67
N THR A 60 7.72 -14.29 21.09
CA THR A 60 8.69 -15.23 20.51
C THR A 60 8.41 -16.69 20.87
N LEU A 61 7.39 -16.98 21.69
CA LEU A 61 7.09 -18.34 22.16
C LEU A 61 6.71 -19.32 21.04
N ASN A 62 6.20 -18.81 19.91
CA ASN A 62 5.72 -19.66 18.80
C ASN A 62 6.65 -19.64 17.57
N GLU A 63 7.89 -19.17 17.73
CA GLU A 63 8.91 -19.25 16.70
C GLU A 63 9.50 -20.67 16.63
N LYS A 64 9.37 -21.32 15.46
CA LYS A 64 9.99 -22.62 15.21
C LYS A 64 11.19 -22.48 14.29
N LEU A 65 12.33 -22.99 14.76
CA LEU A 65 13.51 -23.17 13.93
C LEU A 65 13.31 -24.36 13.02
N VAL A 66 13.35 -24.12 11.72
CA VAL A 66 13.12 -25.15 10.71
C VAL A 66 14.44 -25.36 9.93
N PRO A 67 14.88 -26.62 9.77
CA PRO A 67 16.12 -26.92 9.06
C PRO A 67 16.09 -26.42 7.61
N PRO A 68 17.23 -25.92 7.06
CA PRO A 68 17.30 -25.43 5.68
C PRO A 68 16.77 -26.41 4.62
N GLY A 69 16.99 -27.72 4.83
CA GLY A 69 16.51 -28.77 3.94
C GLY A 69 14.99 -28.81 3.81
N GLU A 70 14.24 -28.60 4.90
CA GLU A 70 12.78 -28.56 4.86
C GLU A 70 12.26 -27.31 4.13
N VAL A 71 12.97 -26.19 4.25
CA VAL A 71 12.65 -24.95 3.52
C VAL A 71 12.77 -25.16 2.02
N THR A 72 13.82 -25.84 1.56
CA THR A 72 13.99 -26.13 0.14
C THR A 72 12.88 -27.05 -0.39
N LYS A 73 12.43 -28.03 0.41
CA LYS A 73 11.26 -28.87 0.08
C LYS A 73 9.98 -28.03 -0.03
N LEU A 74 9.76 -27.12 0.91
CA LEU A 74 8.60 -26.23 0.93
C LEU A 74 8.61 -25.25 -0.27
N LEU A 75 9.77 -24.70 -0.62
CA LEU A 75 9.90 -23.81 -1.79
C LEU A 75 9.71 -24.55 -3.11
N ARG A 76 10.01 -25.85 -3.18
CA ARG A 76 9.77 -26.69 -4.37
C ARG A 76 8.32 -27.12 -4.52
N SER A 77 7.57 -27.29 -3.42
CA SER A 77 6.20 -27.81 -3.46
C SER A 77 5.17 -26.80 -3.99
N GLN A 78 5.48 -25.50 -3.94
CA GLN A 78 4.56 -24.44 -4.30
C GLN A 78 5.18 -23.40 -5.25
N ALA A 79 4.34 -22.71 -6.04
CA ALA A 79 4.80 -21.60 -6.86
C ALA A 79 5.28 -20.43 -5.98
N VAL A 80 6.48 -19.94 -6.29
CA VAL A 80 7.16 -18.84 -5.56
C VAL A 80 7.02 -17.53 -6.31
N PHE A 81 6.60 -16.51 -5.58
CA PHE A 81 6.34 -15.18 -6.07
C PHE A 81 7.31 -14.20 -5.41
N LEU A 82 8.16 -13.56 -6.20
CA LEU A 82 9.17 -12.63 -5.73
C LEU A 82 8.61 -11.20 -5.77
N ALA A 83 8.46 -10.61 -4.60
CA ALA A 83 7.97 -9.24 -4.43
C ALA A 83 9.09 -8.19 -4.58
N THR A 84 10.31 -8.54 -4.17
CA THR A 84 11.49 -7.68 -4.30
C THR A 84 12.44 -8.31 -5.31
N PRO A 85 12.68 -7.69 -6.48
CA PRO A 85 13.61 -8.25 -7.46
C PRO A 85 15.04 -8.22 -6.88
N ASP A 86 15.70 -9.39 -6.89
CA ASP A 86 17.10 -9.54 -6.48
C ASP A 86 17.72 -10.67 -7.32
N GLU A 87 18.68 -10.31 -8.18
CA GLU A 87 19.25 -11.24 -9.16
C GLU A 87 19.92 -12.45 -8.53
N LYS A 88 20.54 -12.28 -7.35
CA LYS A 88 21.23 -13.38 -6.66
C LYS A 88 20.23 -14.41 -6.14
N VAL A 89 19.11 -13.94 -5.58
CA VAL A 89 18.03 -14.81 -5.10
C VAL A 89 17.29 -15.47 -6.26
N GLU A 90 17.08 -14.75 -7.37
CA GLU A 90 16.52 -15.35 -8.58
C GLU A 90 17.41 -16.47 -9.13
N LYS A 91 18.74 -16.27 -9.19
CA LYS A 91 19.70 -17.32 -9.59
C LYS A 91 19.66 -18.52 -8.64
N PHE A 92 19.62 -18.29 -7.33
CA PHE A 92 19.50 -19.36 -6.32
C PHE A 92 18.21 -20.18 -6.46
N LEU A 93 17.06 -19.51 -6.66
CA LEU A 93 15.79 -20.22 -6.85
C LEU A 93 15.77 -20.99 -8.18
N LYS A 94 16.40 -20.45 -9.22
CA LYS A 94 16.55 -21.14 -10.52
C LYS A 94 17.47 -22.36 -10.43
N SER A 95 18.58 -22.30 -9.68
CA SER A 95 19.47 -23.47 -9.49
C SER A 95 18.76 -24.61 -8.73
N LEU A 96 17.77 -24.28 -7.90
CA LEU A 96 16.89 -25.24 -7.24
C LEU A 96 15.73 -25.75 -8.13
N ASN A 97 15.68 -25.35 -9.39
CA ASN A 97 14.64 -25.64 -10.38
C ASN A 97 13.23 -25.14 -9.98
N ILE A 98 13.16 -23.99 -9.29
CA ILE A 98 11.91 -23.40 -8.82
C ILE A 98 11.43 -22.35 -9.82
N LYS A 99 10.14 -22.42 -10.22
CA LYS A 99 9.51 -21.42 -11.09
C LYS A 99 9.20 -20.15 -10.29
N VAL A 100 9.98 -19.08 -10.53
CA VAL A 100 9.81 -17.77 -9.88
C VAL A 100 8.97 -16.84 -10.75
N ARG A 101 7.98 -16.18 -10.15
CA ARG A 101 7.20 -15.12 -10.80
C ARG A 101 7.38 -13.79 -10.07
N LYS A 102 7.51 -12.69 -10.81
CA LYS A 102 7.59 -11.35 -10.23
C LYS A 102 6.19 -10.85 -9.89
N THR A 103 6.05 -10.18 -8.76
CA THR A 103 4.79 -9.63 -8.27
C THR A 103 5.06 -8.34 -7.49
N ARG A 104 4.04 -7.50 -7.34
CA ARG A 104 4.07 -6.32 -6.48
C ARG A 104 3.15 -6.57 -5.29
N VAL A 105 3.61 -6.22 -4.11
CA VAL A 105 2.85 -6.43 -2.88
C VAL A 105 2.88 -5.17 -2.02
N CYS A 106 1.81 -4.93 -1.28
CA CYS A 106 1.72 -3.80 -0.35
C CYS A 106 2.81 -3.90 0.74
N ASP A 107 3.58 -2.82 0.94
CA ASP A 107 4.59 -2.70 2.00
C ASP A 107 3.97 -2.63 3.38
N TYR A 108 2.86 -1.90 3.52
CA TYR A 108 2.14 -1.76 4.79
C TYR A 108 1.53 -3.08 5.25
N CYS A 109 0.83 -3.80 4.37
CA CYS A 109 0.29 -5.10 4.74
C CYS A 109 1.39 -6.06 5.18
N ALA A 110 2.51 -6.10 4.43
CA ALA A 110 3.66 -6.96 4.74
C ALA A 110 4.33 -6.63 6.08
N TYR A 111 4.24 -5.37 6.52
CA TYR A 111 4.72 -4.94 7.83
C TYR A 111 3.84 -5.48 8.97
N GLU A 112 2.52 -5.46 8.80
CA GLU A 112 1.54 -6.05 9.73
C GLU A 112 1.51 -7.59 9.73
N GLY A 113 2.40 -8.23 8.94
CA GLY A 113 2.43 -9.69 8.75
C GLY A 113 1.37 -10.22 7.78
N ASN A 114 0.52 -9.35 7.23
CA ASN A 114 -0.42 -9.69 6.19
C ASN A 114 0.22 -9.55 4.80
N ILE A 115 -0.46 -10.00 3.75
CA ILE A 115 0.05 -9.82 2.40
C ILE A 115 -1.09 -9.52 1.43
N THR A 116 -0.85 -8.53 0.58
CA THR A 116 -1.79 -8.10 -0.44
C THR A 116 -1.02 -7.93 -1.73
N ILE A 117 -1.35 -8.75 -2.74
CA ILE A 117 -0.79 -8.60 -4.09
C ILE A 117 -1.55 -7.45 -4.75
N VAL A 118 -0.82 -6.45 -5.25
CA VAL A 118 -1.41 -5.24 -5.83
C VAL A 118 -1.12 -5.16 -7.32
N ASN A 119 -2.11 -4.71 -8.09
CA ASN A 119 -1.88 -4.25 -9.46
C ASN A 119 -1.53 -2.75 -9.49
N SER A 120 -1.10 -2.24 -10.64
CA SER A 120 -0.74 -0.82 -10.79
C SER A 120 -1.91 0.13 -10.54
N SER A 121 -3.15 -0.26 -10.85
CA SER A 121 -4.34 0.59 -10.67
C SER A 121 -4.89 0.61 -9.24
N TYR A 122 -4.43 -0.30 -8.37
CA TYR A 122 -4.89 -0.44 -6.98
C TYR A 122 -3.74 -0.20 -5.99
N SER A 123 -2.61 0.31 -6.47
CA SER A 123 -1.45 0.66 -5.68
C SER A 123 -1.20 2.16 -5.73
N TYR A 124 -0.93 2.77 -4.58
CA TYR A 124 -0.49 4.15 -4.46
C TYR A 124 0.95 4.21 -3.98
N LYS A 125 1.63 5.31 -4.30
CA LYS A 125 2.98 5.56 -3.79
C LYS A 125 2.90 6.32 -2.46
N TYR A 126 3.70 5.91 -1.48
CA TYR A 126 3.87 6.60 -0.20
C TYR A 126 5.31 6.43 0.31
N HIS A 127 6.09 7.51 0.44
CA HIS A 127 7.50 7.46 0.86
C HIS A 127 8.34 6.39 0.12
N ASN A 128 8.20 6.34 -1.21
CA ASN A 128 8.82 5.33 -2.10
C ASN A 128 8.40 3.86 -1.87
N GLN A 129 7.36 3.63 -1.07
CA GLN A 129 6.72 2.34 -0.87
C GLN A 129 5.43 2.23 -1.67
N LEU A 130 5.03 1.00 -2.01
CA LEU A 130 3.76 0.71 -2.65
C LEU A 130 2.74 0.26 -1.60
N ILE A 131 1.60 0.94 -1.57
CA ILE A 131 0.51 0.64 -0.64
C ILE A 131 -0.77 0.31 -1.40
N CYS A 132 -1.59 -0.61 -0.87
CA CYS A 132 -2.90 -0.87 -1.46
C CYS A 132 -3.90 0.24 -1.14
N LYS A 133 -5.01 0.29 -1.88
CA LYS A 133 -6.07 1.29 -1.67
C LYS A 133 -6.66 1.28 -0.26
N ASP A 134 -6.83 0.11 0.34
CA ASP A 134 -7.37 -0.01 1.70
C ASP A 134 -6.41 0.60 2.74
N CYS A 135 -5.12 0.23 2.68
CA CYS A 135 -4.10 0.83 3.53
C CYS A 135 -4.01 2.35 3.34
N ALA A 136 -4.05 2.82 2.08
CA ALA A 136 -4.01 4.26 1.80
C ALA A 136 -5.20 5.01 2.43
N HIS A 137 -6.41 4.45 2.33
CA HIS A 137 -7.58 5.04 2.96
C HIS A 137 -7.46 5.08 4.49
N ASP A 138 -6.94 4.02 5.10
CA ASP A 138 -6.79 3.95 6.55
C ASP A 138 -5.70 4.91 7.04
N THR A 139 -4.61 5.09 6.30
CA THR A 139 -3.61 6.14 6.57
C THR A 139 -4.23 7.53 6.53
N ILE A 140 -5.04 7.86 5.50
CA ILE A 140 -5.72 9.17 5.42
C ILE A 140 -6.65 9.37 6.63
N LYS A 141 -7.44 8.36 7.00
CA LYS A 141 -8.33 8.46 8.17
C LYS A 141 -7.54 8.67 9.46
N HIS A 142 -6.40 8.00 9.60
CA HIS A 142 -5.53 8.13 10.76
C HIS A 142 -4.99 9.55 10.86
N GLU A 143 -4.43 10.10 9.78
CA GLU A 143 -3.92 11.47 9.74
C GLU A 143 -5.00 12.52 10.01
N LEU A 144 -6.17 12.39 9.39
CA LEU A 144 -7.30 13.28 9.68
C LEU A 144 -7.69 13.26 11.16
N LYS A 145 -7.67 12.09 11.79
CA LYS A 145 -7.96 11.94 13.22
C LYS A 145 -6.89 12.58 14.08
N LEU A 146 -5.61 12.41 13.74
CA LEU A 146 -4.48 13.01 14.47
C LEU A 146 -4.54 14.55 14.45
N GLN A 147 -4.91 15.13 13.31
CA GLN A 147 -5.00 16.58 13.15
C GLN A 147 -6.37 17.17 13.54
N GLY A 148 -7.34 16.34 13.95
CA GLY A 148 -8.65 16.79 14.41
C GLY A 148 -9.60 17.24 13.29
N PHE A 149 -9.38 16.82 12.04
CA PHE A 149 -10.23 17.17 10.90
C PHE A 149 -11.53 16.34 10.84
N ASP A 150 -12.60 16.95 10.30
CA ASP A 150 -13.90 16.27 10.13
C ASP A 150 -13.83 15.21 9.01
N LYS A 151 -14.57 14.11 9.19
CA LYS A 151 -14.69 12.98 8.26
C LYS A 151 -15.20 13.40 6.88
N LYS A 152 -15.84 14.56 6.74
CA LYS A 152 -16.29 15.09 5.43
C LYS A 152 -15.12 15.30 4.47
N ILE A 153 -13.95 15.69 4.99
CA ILE A 153 -12.74 15.95 4.20
C ILE A 153 -12.20 14.66 3.56
N PHE A 154 -12.44 13.50 4.17
CA PHE A 154 -12.02 12.20 3.65
C PHE A 154 -12.53 11.94 2.22
N ARG A 155 -13.77 12.34 1.90
CA ARG A 155 -14.33 12.16 0.55
C ARG A 155 -13.57 12.96 -0.50
N ASN A 156 -13.13 14.16 -0.13
CA ASN A 156 -12.38 15.05 -1.01
C ASN A 156 -10.96 14.53 -1.22
N LEU A 157 -10.27 14.14 -0.14
CA LEU A 157 -8.93 13.56 -0.23
C LEU A 157 -8.92 12.23 -1.00
N LYS A 158 -9.95 11.39 -0.83
CA LYS A 158 -10.10 10.16 -1.62
C LYS A 158 -10.16 10.45 -3.13
N LYS A 159 -10.94 11.45 -3.54
CA LYS A 159 -11.01 11.87 -4.96
C LYS A 159 -9.67 12.44 -5.45
N THR A 160 -8.94 13.15 -4.60
CA THR A 160 -7.61 13.68 -4.94
C THR A 160 -6.59 12.54 -5.08
N LEU A 161 -6.66 11.51 -4.23
CA LEU A 161 -5.80 10.34 -4.28
C LEU A 161 -5.98 9.58 -5.59
N GLU A 162 -7.23 9.32 -5.98
CA GLU A 162 -7.57 8.64 -7.24
C GLU A 162 -7.13 9.44 -8.50
N LYS A 163 -6.86 10.75 -8.37
CA LYS A 163 -6.35 11.58 -9.46
C LYS A 163 -4.83 11.68 -9.51
N THR A 164 -4.18 11.58 -8.36
CA THR A 164 -2.74 11.88 -8.20
C THR A 164 -1.90 10.61 -8.13
N ASP A 165 -2.51 9.47 -7.79
CA ASP A 165 -1.89 8.16 -7.55
C ASP A 165 -0.74 8.17 -6.51
N ASP A 166 -0.65 9.24 -5.73
CA ASP A 166 0.44 9.53 -4.80
C ASP A 166 -0.14 10.02 -3.47
N LEU A 167 -0.02 9.19 -2.44
CA LEU A 167 -0.58 9.46 -1.12
C LEU A 167 0.16 10.63 -0.45
N GLU A 168 1.48 10.72 -0.61
CA GLU A 168 2.30 11.76 0.02
C GLU A 168 1.89 13.16 -0.47
N LYS A 169 1.68 13.30 -1.78
CA LYS A 169 1.15 14.54 -2.35
C LYS A 169 -0.25 14.87 -1.85
N THR A 170 -1.10 13.87 -1.66
CA THR A 170 -2.46 14.13 -1.14
C THR A 170 -2.47 14.55 0.32
N LEU A 171 -1.59 13.96 1.15
CA LEU A 171 -1.46 14.33 2.55
C LEU A 171 -0.75 15.67 2.73
N SER A 172 0.11 16.08 1.78
CA SER A 172 0.75 17.40 1.83
C SER A 172 -0.24 18.57 1.88
N VAL A 173 -1.47 18.37 1.39
CA VAL A 173 -2.55 19.38 1.45
C VAL A 173 -2.95 19.70 2.91
N LEU A 174 -2.67 18.78 3.83
CA LEU A 174 -2.96 18.95 5.25
C LEU A 174 -1.84 19.65 6.01
N ASP A 175 -0.68 19.90 5.39
CA ASP A 175 0.43 20.61 6.02
C ASP A 175 0.09 22.11 6.14
N PRO A 176 0.26 22.75 7.32
CA PRO A 176 0.09 24.19 7.50
C PRO A 176 0.93 25.05 6.54
N HIS A 177 2.07 24.57 6.07
CA HIS A 177 2.96 25.29 5.14
C HIS A 177 2.58 25.09 3.67
N PHE A 178 1.52 24.32 3.40
CA PHE A 178 1.10 24.03 2.05
C PHE A 178 0.55 25.30 1.37
N ASP A 179 1.09 25.64 0.20
CA ASP A 179 0.61 26.77 -0.59
C ASP A 179 -0.54 26.32 -1.53
N PRO A 180 -1.81 26.67 -1.23
CA PRO A 180 -2.96 26.23 -2.00
C PRO A 180 -3.05 26.91 -3.37
N LEU A 181 -2.41 28.06 -3.57
CA LEU A 181 -2.43 28.82 -4.82
C LEU A 181 -1.48 28.20 -5.84
N LYS A 182 -0.29 27.79 -5.40
CA LYS A 182 0.67 27.06 -6.26
C LYS A 182 0.15 25.68 -6.66
N ASN A 183 -0.57 25.00 -5.77
CA ASN A 183 -1.02 23.62 -5.97
C ASN A 183 -2.53 23.49 -6.18
N ARG A 184 -3.12 24.33 -7.04
CA ARG A 184 -4.57 24.38 -7.28
C ARG A 184 -5.20 23.05 -7.70
N LYS A 185 -4.43 22.13 -8.30
CA LYS A 185 -4.92 20.79 -8.69
C LYS A 185 -5.28 19.90 -7.50
N LEU A 186 -4.64 20.12 -6.34
CA LEU A 186 -4.82 19.31 -5.14
C LEU A 186 -5.90 19.86 -4.19
N THR A 187 -6.18 21.17 -4.29
CA THR A 187 -7.13 21.89 -3.41
C THR A 187 -8.46 22.25 -4.08
N LEU A 188 -8.53 22.25 -5.41
CA LEU A 188 -9.76 22.57 -6.13
C LEU A 188 -10.69 21.35 -6.19
N PHE A 189 -11.57 21.25 -5.19
CA PHE A 189 -12.52 20.15 -5.07
C PHE A 189 -13.70 20.29 -6.04
N ASP A 190 -14.29 21.50 -6.14
CA ASP A 190 -15.46 21.77 -6.96
C ASP A 190 -15.27 23.02 -7.83
N LYS A 191 -15.89 22.99 -9.02
CA LYS A 191 -16.04 24.17 -9.88
C LYS A 191 -17.53 24.37 -10.14
N THR A 192 -18.07 25.50 -9.71
CA THR A 192 -19.39 25.92 -10.17
C THR A 192 -19.26 26.41 -11.61
N ARG A 193 -20.08 25.86 -12.51
CA ARG A 193 -20.23 26.42 -13.86
C ARG A 193 -21.24 27.57 -13.74
N LYS A 194 -21.01 28.67 -14.47
CA LYS A 194 -22.06 29.70 -14.63
C LYS A 194 -23.35 29.02 -15.06
N SER A 195 -24.45 29.30 -14.37
CA SER A 195 -25.76 28.91 -14.86
C SER A 195 -25.92 29.47 -16.28
N LYS A 196 -26.48 28.67 -17.19
CA LYS A 196 -26.81 29.14 -18.54
C LYS A 196 -27.89 30.23 -18.55
N HIS A 197 -28.43 30.58 -17.38
CA HIS A 197 -29.40 31.63 -17.21
C HIS A 197 -28.69 32.98 -17.33
N ILE A 198 -28.81 33.58 -18.50
CA ILE A 198 -28.55 34.98 -18.74
C ILE A 198 -29.61 35.73 -17.92
N ILE A 199 -29.23 36.24 -16.76
CA ILE A 199 -30.07 37.14 -15.99
C ILE A 199 -30.08 38.46 -16.78
N PRO A 200 -31.22 38.91 -17.33
CA PRO A 200 -31.27 40.18 -18.03
C PRO A 200 -30.92 41.31 -17.05
N PRO A 201 -30.23 42.37 -17.49
CA PRO A 201 -29.99 43.52 -16.63
C PRO A 201 -31.33 44.10 -16.19
N VAL A 202 -31.56 44.13 -14.87
CA VAL A 202 -32.75 44.74 -14.26
C VAL A 202 -32.35 46.09 -13.68
N ASP A 203 -33.11 47.12 -14.02
CA ASP A 203 -32.94 48.46 -13.46
C ASP A 203 -33.15 48.43 -11.93
N MET A 204 -32.26 49.07 -11.17
CA MET A 204 -32.33 49.15 -9.70
C MET A 204 -33.70 49.62 -9.20
N LYS A 205 -34.39 50.48 -9.96
CA LYS A 205 -35.73 51.00 -9.61
C LYS A 205 -36.80 49.91 -9.55
N ARG A 206 -36.60 48.79 -10.27
CA ARG A 206 -37.52 47.64 -10.33
C ARG A 206 -37.27 46.60 -9.24
N LEU A 207 -36.19 46.75 -8.46
CA LEU A 207 -35.94 45.88 -7.32
C LEU A 207 -36.97 46.20 -6.22
N LYS A 208 -37.72 45.18 -5.80
CA LYS A 208 -38.64 45.27 -4.66
C LYS A 208 -37.85 45.26 -3.35
N ILE A 209 -37.09 46.34 -3.11
CA ILE A 209 -36.37 46.55 -1.85
C ILE A 209 -37.38 47.12 -0.84
N PRO A 210 -37.53 46.51 0.36
CA PRO A 210 -38.36 47.07 1.42
C PRO A 210 -37.93 48.50 1.76
N ARG A 211 -38.88 49.37 2.13
CA ARG A 211 -38.62 50.81 2.32
C ARG A 211 -37.58 51.12 3.40
N GLU A 212 -37.40 50.21 4.35
CA GLU A 212 -36.40 50.33 5.42
C GLU A 212 -34.96 50.20 4.92
N PHE A 213 -34.76 49.57 3.76
CA PHE A 213 -33.45 49.33 3.13
C PHE A 213 -33.28 50.09 1.81
N LYS A 214 -34.19 51.03 1.50
CA LYS A 214 -34.12 51.86 0.30
C LYS A 214 -33.26 53.10 0.50
#